data_AF-A0A816TQ64-F1
#
_entry.id   AF-A0A816TQ64-F1
#
_cell.length_a   1.000
_cell.length_b   1.000
_cell.length_c   1.000
_cell.angle_alpha   90.00
_cell.angle_beta   90.00
_cell.angle_gamma   90.00
#
_symmetry.space_group_name_H-M   'P 1'
#
loop_
_entity.id
_entity.type
_entity.pdbx_description
1 polymer ?
#
loop_
_entity_poly.entity_id
_entity_poly.type
_entity_poly.pdbx_seq_one_letter_code
_entity_poly.pdbx_strand_id
1 'polypeptide(L)'
;MTYDCIVIPGGGVDLNGSPSAWVCTRLDRVIEMASYASYFLVLSRGTTHHPPVLNKNSFPIDEATVSAAYLIERNIPSNKILIENWSFDTIGNAHFARQCIIESMELHC
;
A
#
# COMPACT_ATOMS: atom_id res chain seq x y z
N MET A 1 -21.07 -9.64 4.86
CA MET A 1 -20.00 -10.27 4.05
C MET A 1 -18.68 -9.86 4.66
N THR A 2 -17.75 -10.79 4.83
CA THR A 2 -16.40 -10.54 5.37
C THR A 2 -15.38 -10.90 4.30
N TYR A 3 -14.37 -10.06 4.13
CA TYR A 3 -13.26 -10.25 3.20
C TYR A 3 -12.01 -10.72 3.94
N ASP A 4 -11.27 -11.65 3.38
CA ASP A 4 -9.98 -12.06 3.97
C ASP A 4 -8.96 -10.93 3.86
N CYS A 5 -8.92 -10.27 2.71
CA CYS A 5 -8.02 -9.15 2.45
C CYS A 5 -8.68 -8.12 1.51
N ILE A 6 -8.49 -6.84 1.80
CA ILE A 6 -8.79 -5.74 0.87
C ILE A 6 -7.47 -5.29 0.23
N VAL A 7 -7.39 -5.38 -1.09
CA VAL A 7 -6.23 -4.91 -1.87
C VAL A 7 -6.46 -3.45 -2.26
N ILE A 8 -5.46 -2.62 -1.99
CA ILE A 8 -5.55 -1.16 -2.08
C ILE A 8 -4.47 -0.71 -3.07
N PRO A 9 -4.85 -0.44 -4.33
CA PRO A 9 -3.90 0.08 -5.31
C PRO A 9 -3.29 1.40 -4.86
N GLY A 10 -2.06 1.65 -5.29
CA GLY A 10 -1.41 2.95 -5.21
C GLY A 10 -2.14 4.03 -6.02
N GLY A 11 -1.48 5.15 -6.19
CA GLY A 11 -2.02 6.28 -6.94
C GLY A 11 -1.21 7.57 -6.78
N GLY A 12 0.01 7.50 -6.24
CA GLY A 12 0.89 8.65 -6.09
C GLY A 12 0.96 9.23 -4.69
N VAL A 13 2.13 9.77 -4.39
CA VAL A 13 2.44 10.58 -3.22
C VAL A 13 2.44 12.04 -3.62
N ASP A 14 1.89 12.91 -2.78
CA ASP A 14 1.93 14.36 -2.99
C ASP A 14 3.32 14.95 -2.69
N LEU A 15 3.48 16.25 -2.93
CA LEU A 15 4.76 16.94 -2.69
C LEU A 15 5.16 17.00 -1.21
N ASN A 16 4.25 16.72 -0.29
CA ASN A 16 4.51 16.70 1.14
C ASN A 16 4.89 15.30 1.64
N GLY A 17 4.95 14.30 0.76
CA GLY A 17 5.21 12.91 1.16
C GLY A 17 3.98 12.20 1.73
N SER A 18 2.77 12.72 1.50
CA SER A 18 1.49 12.16 1.93
C SER A 18 0.77 11.46 0.78
N PRO A 19 -0.22 10.58 1.02
CA PRO A 19 -0.99 10.00 -0.08
C PRO A 19 -1.72 11.12 -0.84
N SER A 20 -1.80 11.02 -2.16
CA SER A 20 -2.58 11.96 -2.96
C SER A 20 -4.05 11.97 -2.54
N ALA A 21 -4.78 13.07 -2.78
CA ALA A 21 -6.16 13.24 -2.32
C ALA A 21 -7.11 12.07 -2.70
N TRP A 22 -6.99 11.54 -3.91
CA TRP A 22 -7.77 10.38 -4.36
C TRP A 22 -7.33 9.05 -3.72
N VAL A 23 -6.08 8.94 -3.29
CA VAL A 23 -5.60 7.82 -2.48
C VAL A 23 -6.17 7.92 -1.07
N CYS A 24 -6.21 9.11 -0.47
CA CYS A 24 -6.88 9.35 0.81
C CYS A 24 -8.34 8.90 0.77
N THR A 25 -9.11 9.25 -0.27
CA THR A 25 -10.51 8.78 -0.42
C THR A 25 -10.63 7.26 -0.42
N ARG A 26 -9.68 6.55 -1.04
CA ARG A 26 -9.63 5.08 -1.03
C ARG A 26 -9.32 4.55 0.37
N LEU A 27 -8.37 5.16 1.07
CA LEU A 27 -7.97 4.77 2.42
C LEU A 27 -9.07 5.05 3.45
N ASP A 28 -9.79 6.17 3.31
CA ASP A 28 -10.96 6.48 4.13
C ASP A 28 -12.04 5.41 3.97
N ARG A 29 -12.28 4.96 2.73
CA ARG A 29 -13.22 3.85 2.48
C ARG A 29 -12.75 2.54 3.12
N VAL A 30 -11.44 2.28 3.14
CA VAL A 30 -10.88 1.10 3.83
C VAL A 30 -11.14 1.16 5.33
N ILE A 31 -11.01 2.35 5.95
CA ILE A 31 -11.27 2.55 7.37
C ILE A 31 -12.75 2.26 7.71
N GLU A 32 -13.68 2.75 6.88
CA GLU A 32 -15.11 2.42 7.03
C GLU A 32 -15.38 0.91 6.91
N MET A 33 -14.56 0.20 6.14
CA MET A 33 -14.67 -1.23 5.91
C MET A 33 -13.85 -2.07 6.90
N ALA A 34 -13.23 -1.46 7.91
CA ALA A 34 -12.23 -2.13 8.73
C ALA A 34 -12.76 -3.34 9.53
N SER A 35 -14.04 -3.33 9.91
CA SER A 35 -14.70 -4.44 10.61
C SER A 35 -15.09 -5.60 9.68
N TYR A 36 -15.02 -5.39 8.36
CA TYR A 36 -15.40 -6.36 7.34
C TYR A 36 -14.19 -7.03 6.68
N ALA A 37 -12.96 -6.74 7.14
CA ALA A 37 -11.74 -7.31 6.57
C ALA A 37 -10.75 -7.78 7.64
N SER A 38 -10.06 -8.90 7.38
CA SER A 38 -9.00 -9.39 8.25
C SER A 38 -7.68 -8.64 8.00
N TYR A 39 -7.35 -8.40 6.73
CA TYR A 39 -6.12 -7.75 6.29
C TYR A 39 -6.34 -6.64 5.26
N PHE A 40 -5.37 -5.74 5.17
CA PHE A 40 -5.31 -4.64 4.20
C PHE A 40 -3.97 -4.69 3.49
N LEU A 41 -3.98 -4.99 2.19
CA LEU A 41 -2.76 -5.02 1.38
C LEU A 41 -2.64 -3.71 0.62
N VAL A 42 -1.69 -2.86 1.03
CA VAL A 42 -1.36 -1.62 0.33
C VAL A 42 -0.29 -1.87 -0.72
N LEU A 43 -0.58 -1.42 -1.95
CA LEU A 43 0.34 -1.35 -3.09
C LEU A 43 0.69 0.13 -3.29
N SER A 44 1.75 0.57 -3.93
CA SER A 44 2.82 -0.07 -4.69
C SER A 44 4.12 0.68 -4.35
N ARG A 45 5.24 0.48 -5.06
CA ARG A 45 6.42 1.34 -4.85
C ARG A 45 6.20 2.75 -5.40
N GLY A 46 5.73 2.85 -6.63
CA GLY A 46 5.57 4.13 -7.32
C GLY A 46 5.35 3.95 -8.82
N THR A 47 5.90 4.86 -9.62
CA THR A 47 5.88 4.76 -11.08
C THR A 47 7.22 5.11 -11.69
N THR A 48 7.55 4.53 -12.85
CA THR A 48 8.71 4.92 -13.66
C THR A 48 8.45 6.15 -14.54
N HIS A 49 7.21 6.66 -14.59
CA HIS A 49 6.84 7.78 -15.47
C HIS A 49 7.21 9.15 -14.91
N HIS A 50 7.53 9.24 -13.61
CA HIS A 50 7.92 10.48 -12.94
C HIS A 50 9.03 10.21 -11.91
N PRO A 51 9.86 11.20 -11.56
CA PRO A 51 10.83 11.07 -10.48
C PRO A 51 10.15 10.69 -9.15
N PRO A 52 10.79 9.88 -8.29
CA PRO A 52 10.24 9.55 -6.99
C PRO A 52 10.18 10.79 -6.10
N VAL A 53 9.11 10.89 -5.30
CA VAL A 53 9.05 11.87 -4.22
C VAL A 53 10.08 11.48 -3.15
N LEU A 54 10.89 12.44 -2.72
CA LEU A 54 11.95 12.21 -1.73
C LEU A 54 11.54 12.74 -0.37
N ASN A 55 11.96 12.06 0.70
CA ASN A 55 11.83 12.57 2.05
C ASN A 55 12.91 13.62 2.38
N LYS A 56 12.84 14.20 3.58
CA LYS A 56 13.80 15.21 4.08
C LYS A 56 15.27 14.78 4.06
N ASN A 57 15.53 13.47 4.02
CA ASN A 57 16.87 12.87 3.99
C ASN A 57 17.26 12.42 2.57
N SER A 58 16.53 12.86 1.54
CA SER A 58 16.74 12.50 0.13
C SER A 58 16.57 11.01 -0.20
N PHE A 59 15.81 10.25 0.60
CA PHE A 59 15.44 8.88 0.25
C PHE A 59 14.08 8.84 -0.47
N PRO A 60 13.90 7.94 -1.44
CA PRO A 60 12.62 7.76 -2.12
C PRO A 60 11.55 7.29 -1.14
N ILE A 61 10.34 7.80 -1.33
CA ILE A 61 9.15 7.44 -0.58
C ILE A 61 8.32 6.48 -1.43
N ASP A 62 8.01 5.30 -0.87
CA ASP A 62 7.15 4.31 -1.52
C ASP A 62 5.66 4.60 -1.23
N GLU A 63 4.79 4.52 -2.25
CA GLU A 63 3.36 4.79 -2.10
C GLU A 63 2.68 3.90 -1.05
N ALA A 64 3.03 2.62 -1.03
CA ALA A 64 2.52 1.64 -0.08
C ALA A 64 2.90 2.00 1.36
N THR A 65 4.13 2.46 1.59
CA THR A 65 4.62 2.85 2.92
C THR A 65 3.83 4.03 3.47
N VAL A 66 3.57 5.04 2.64
CA VAL A 66 2.78 6.21 3.07
C VAL A 66 1.32 5.83 3.31
N SER A 67 0.76 4.96 2.47
CA SER A 67 -0.61 4.46 2.65
C SER A 67 -0.76 3.65 3.94
N ALA A 68 0.23 2.82 4.28
CA ALA A 68 0.28 2.10 5.55
C ALA A 68 0.32 3.06 6.75
N ALA A 69 1.21 4.07 6.70
CA ALA A 69 1.30 5.08 7.76
C ALA A 69 -0.03 5.81 7.98
N TYR A 70 -0.71 6.20 6.89
CA TYR A 70 -2.01 6.85 6.92
C TYR A 70 -3.08 6.02 7.65
N LEU A 71 -3.12 4.71 7.40
CA LEU A 71 -4.05 3.78 8.06
C LEU A 71 -3.71 3.58 9.54
N ILE A 72 -2.42 3.47 9.88
CA ILE A 72 -1.94 3.31 11.26
C ILE A 72 -2.31 4.55 12.10
N GLU A 73 -2.08 5.75 11.57
CA GLU A 73 -2.47 7.02 12.20
C GLU A 73 -3.98 7.10 12.49
N ARG A 74 -4.79 6.35 11.73
CA ARG A 74 -6.25 6.25 11.87
C ARG A 74 -6.70 4.98 12.58
N ASN A 75 -5.82 4.40 13.40
CA ASN A 75 -6.07 3.29 14.31
C ASN A 75 -6.34 1.94 13.63
N ILE A 76 -5.93 1.75 12.38
CA ILE A 76 -5.84 0.40 11.82
C ILE A 76 -4.62 -0.30 12.45
N PRO A 77 -4.79 -1.48 13.09
CA PRO A 77 -3.67 -2.19 13.69
C PRO A 77 -2.59 -2.53 12.65
N SER A 78 -1.33 -2.21 12.94
CA SER A 78 -0.23 -2.42 12.00
C SER A 78 -0.04 -3.90 11.62
N ASN A 79 -0.36 -4.84 12.51
CA ASN A 79 -0.32 -6.27 12.23
C ASN A 79 -1.41 -6.77 11.26
N LYS A 80 -2.36 -5.91 10.87
CA LYS A 80 -3.35 -6.19 9.83
C LYS A 80 -2.98 -5.58 8.47
N ILE A 81 -1.93 -4.76 8.41
CA ILE A 81 -1.51 -4.08 7.19
C ILE A 81 -0.35 -4.84 6.56
N LEU A 82 -0.57 -5.32 5.34
CA LEU A 82 0.44 -5.95 4.50
C LEU A 82 0.93 -4.91 3.48
N ILE A 83 2.22 -4.93 3.17
CA ILE A 83 2.84 -3.95 2.28
C ILE A 83 3.45 -4.66 1.08
N GLU A 84 3.11 -4.18 -0.12
CA GLU A 84 3.77 -4.52 -1.36
C GLU A 84 4.40 -3.25 -1.94
N ASN A 85 5.73 -3.20 -1.96
CA ASN A 85 6.51 -2.04 -2.41
C ASN A 85 7.60 -2.41 -3.44
N TRP A 86 7.31 -3.38 -4.32
CA TRP A 86 8.20 -3.84 -5.38
C TRP A 86 7.76 -3.37 -6.76
N SER A 87 6.44 -3.26 -6.93
CA SER A 87 5.78 -2.89 -8.18
C SER A 87 5.92 -1.41 -8.55
N PHE A 88 6.03 -1.14 -9.85
CA PHE A 88 6.03 0.22 -10.43
C PHE A 88 4.91 0.46 -11.46
N ASP A 89 4.09 -0.56 -11.73
CA ASP A 89 3.06 -0.53 -12.75
C ASP A 89 1.89 -1.46 -12.39
N THR A 90 0.81 -1.39 -13.17
CA THR A 90 -0.42 -2.15 -12.92
C THR A 90 -0.23 -3.68 -13.02
N ILE A 91 0.64 -4.16 -13.92
CA ILE A 91 0.90 -5.59 -14.08
C ILE A 91 1.72 -6.09 -12.88
N GLY A 92 2.73 -5.33 -12.48
CA GLY A 92 3.51 -5.56 -11.27
C GLY A 92 2.64 -5.60 -10.03
N ASN A 93 1.73 -4.63 -9.87
CA ASN A 93 0.77 -4.59 -8.76
C ASN A 93 0.00 -5.91 -8.65
N ALA A 94 -0.56 -6.39 -9.76
CA ALA A 94 -1.32 -7.65 -9.77
C ALA A 94 -0.44 -8.87 -9.48
N HIS A 95 0.77 -8.93 -10.05
CA HIS A 95 1.71 -10.02 -9.85
C HIS A 95 2.18 -10.11 -8.39
N PHE A 96 2.70 -9.02 -7.84
CA PHE A 96 3.23 -9.01 -6.48
C PHE A 96 2.12 -9.08 -5.43
N ALA A 97 0.94 -8.50 -5.65
CA ALA A 97 -0.19 -8.71 -4.76
C ALA A 97 -0.60 -10.19 -4.69
N ARG A 98 -0.65 -10.88 -5.83
CA ARG A 98 -0.89 -12.32 -5.88
C ARG A 98 0.18 -13.08 -5.11
N GLN A 99 1.46 -12.72 -5.29
CA GLN A 99 2.58 -13.33 -4.59
C GLN A 99 2.46 -13.17 -3.07
N CYS A 100 2.20 -11.95 -2.58
CA CYS A 100 2.00 -11.67 -1.15
C CYS A 100 0.85 -12.48 -0.52
N ILE A 101 -0.19 -12.81 -1.29
CA ILE A 101 -1.39 -13.50 -0.78
C ILE A 101 -1.27 -15.02 -0.88
N ILE A 102 -0.69 -15.55 -1.95
CA ILE A 102 -0.80 -16.97 -2.31
C ILE A 102 0.51 -17.74 -2.09
N GLU A 103 1.66 -17.09 -2.22
CA GLU A 103 2.94 -17.81 -2.25
C GLU A 103 3.54 -17.91 -0.85
N SER A 104 4.00 -19.11 -0.49
CA SER A 104 4.81 -19.31 0.70
C SER A 104 6.15 -18.60 0.48
N MET A 105 6.46 -17.58 1.29
CA MET A 105 7.77 -16.94 1.26
C MET A 105 8.78 -17.83 2.00
N GLU A 106 9.18 -18.92 1.36
CA GLU A 106 10.28 -19.76 1.82
C GLU A 106 11.57 -19.34 1.13
N LEU A 107 12.57 -18.94 1.93
CA LEU A 107 13.93 -18.80 1.45
C LEU A 107 14.52 -20.20 1.30
N HIS A 108 14.53 -20.74 0.10
CA HIS A 108 15.36 -21.89 -0.22
C HIS A 108 16.81 -21.41 -0.30
N CYS A 109 17.56 -21.66 0.78
CA CYS A 109 19.00 -21.44 0.85
C CYS A 109 19.79 -22.58 0.20
#